data_AF-A0A1H3YME5-F1
#
_entry.id   AF-A0A1H3YME5-F1
#
_cell.length_a   1.000
_cell.length_b   1.000
_cell.length_c   1.000
_cell.angle_alpha   90.00
_cell.angle_beta   90.00
_cell.angle_gamma   90.00
#
_symmetry.space_group_name_H-M   'P 1'
#
loop_
_entity.id
_entity.type
_entity.pdbx_description
1 polymer ?
#
loop_
_entity_poly.entity_id
_entity_poly.type
_entity_poly.pdbx_seq_one_letter_code
_entity_poly.pdbx_strand_id
1 'polypeptide(L)'
;MEKNKLLDDLITQGEKLTNTISYVPPGSGAIRTYSVYRTSEKVEYQNWQSSSQRFIKTYFPSDLEDFKENTKKLSPDNHQKMMGILRAIKLMPEEPVKESEKSSGNTNITINNTQQIVLNLFTEAVRDEISGKEYKELKEILKNYEREPEKTTFKIKERLKKMGGDVLTNIITNILTNPNIYGGLM
;
A
#
# COMPACT_ATOMS: atom_id res chain seq x y z
N MET A 1 9.02 -17.02 19.20
CA MET A 1 8.39 -15.69 19.11
C MET A 1 7.53 -15.70 17.86
N GLU A 2 6.24 -15.35 17.97
CA GLU A 2 5.31 -15.44 16.83
C GLU A 2 5.63 -14.38 15.76
N LYS A 3 5.58 -14.77 14.49
CA LYS A 3 5.86 -13.94 13.30
C LYS A 3 5.12 -12.60 13.34
N ASN A 4 3.85 -12.61 13.75
CA ASN A 4 3.01 -11.42 13.83
C ASN A 4 3.48 -10.44 14.90
N LYS A 5 3.88 -10.95 16.08
CA LYS A 5 4.43 -10.11 17.15
C LYS A 5 5.72 -9.41 16.70
N LEU A 6 6.60 -10.13 16.01
CA LEU A 6 7.83 -9.55 15.46
C LEU A 6 7.53 -8.44 14.44
N LEU A 7 6.53 -8.64 13.58
CA LEU A 7 6.10 -7.61 12.63
C LEU A 7 5.53 -6.37 13.32
N ASP A 8 4.68 -6.56 14.34
CA ASP A 8 4.12 -5.46 15.13
C ASP A 8 5.20 -4.65 15.86
N ASP A 9 6.21 -5.33 16.40
CA ASP A 9 7.36 -4.68 17.03
C ASP A 9 8.16 -3.85 16.02
N LEU A 10 8.37 -4.36 14.79
CA LEU A 10 9.06 -3.65 13.72
C LEU A 10 8.28 -2.42 13.23
N ILE A 11 6.95 -2.54 13.10
CA ILE A 11 6.08 -1.42 12.73
C ILE A 11 6.12 -0.35 13.83
N THR A 12 5.97 -0.75 15.09
CA THR A 12 5.99 0.18 16.24
C THR A 12 7.33 0.91 16.35
N GLN A 13 8.45 0.21 16.13
CA GLN A 13 9.79 0.83 16.10
C GLN A 13 9.91 1.84 14.95
N GLY A 14 9.46 1.47 13.75
CA GLY A 14 9.50 2.36 12.59
C GLY A 14 8.68 3.64 12.80
N GLU A 15 7.49 3.54 13.39
CA GLU A 15 6.64 4.71 13.72
C GLU A 15 7.33 5.68 14.68
N LYS A 16 8.03 5.18 15.70
CA LYS A 16 8.82 6.03 16.60
C LYS A 16 9.95 6.73 15.86
N LEU A 17 10.58 6.04 14.92
CA LEU A 17 11.70 6.57 14.14
C LEU A 17 11.28 7.63 13.12
N THR A 18 10.02 7.70 12.71
CA THR A 18 9.52 8.72 11.75
C THR A 18 9.90 10.14 12.18
N ASN A 19 9.72 10.46 13.46
CA ASN A 19 9.96 11.80 14.01
C ASN A 19 11.44 12.14 14.22
N THR A 20 12.34 11.18 13.99
CA THR A 20 13.79 11.37 14.16
C THR A 20 14.44 11.93 12.90
N ILE A 21 13.75 11.85 11.75
CA ILE A 21 14.25 12.25 10.44
C ILE A 21 14.07 13.76 10.26
N SER A 22 15.16 14.46 9.97
CA SER A 22 15.17 15.91 9.78
C SER A 22 15.94 16.33 8.52
N TYR A 23 15.48 17.38 7.87
CA TYR A 23 16.16 18.01 6.75
C TYR A 23 17.46 18.67 7.22
N VAL A 24 18.54 18.50 6.45
CA VAL A 24 19.83 19.14 6.69
C VAL A 24 19.94 20.35 5.77
N PRO A 25 19.87 21.60 6.24
CA PRO A 25 19.99 22.77 5.36
C PRO A 25 21.35 22.82 4.65
N PRO A 26 21.43 23.41 3.45
CA PRO A 26 22.72 23.68 2.82
C PRO A 26 23.54 24.65 3.69
N GLY A 27 24.87 24.56 3.59
CA GLY A 27 25.76 25.52 4.24
C GLY A 27 25.53 26.94 3.72
N SER A 28 25.88 27.94 4.53
CA SER A 28 25.74 29.35 4.13
C SER A 28 26.45 29.62 2.80
N GLY A 29 25.77 30.26 1.86
CA GLY A 29 26.30 30.57 0.53
C GLY A 29 26.34 29.40 -0.46
N ALA A 30 25.97 28.18 -0.06
CA ALA A 30 25.91 27.02 -0.96
C ALA A 30 24.52 26.84 -1.56
N ILE A 31 24.44 26.72 -2.89
CA ILE A 31 23.22 26.27 -3.59
C ILE A 31 23.29 24.74 -3.68
N ARG A 32 22.27 24.06 -3.12
CA ARG A 32 22.14 22.60 -3.23
C ARG A 32 20.87 22.24 -3.99
N THR A 33 21.03 21.53 -5.09
CA THR A 33 19.94 21.11 -5.99
C THR A 33 19.21 19.84 -5.54
N TYR A 34 19.60 19.28 -4.38
CA TYR A 34 19.02 18.06 -3.84
C TYR A 34 18.79 18.15 -2.32
N SER A 35 17.82 17.39 -1.84
CA SER A 35 17.52 17.28 -0.41
C SER A 35 18.39 16.24 0.27
N VAL A 36 18.87 16.58 1.46
CA VAL A 36 19.65 15.71 2.36
C VAL A 36 18.91 15.65 3.70
N TYR A 37 18.84 14.45 4.26
CA TYR A 37 18.20 14.20 5.54
C TYR A 37 19.18 13.47 6.47
N ARG A 38 18.94 13.62 7.78
CA ARG A 38 19.62 12.89 8.84
C ARG A 38 18.60 12.36 9.84
N THR A 39 18.98 11.36 10.62
CA THR A 39 18.23 10.94 11.81
C THR A 39 19.03 11.29 13.07
N SER A 40 18.35 11.64 14.17
CA SER A 40 18.95 11.75 15.50
C SER A 40 19.28 10.38 16.12
N GLU A 41 18.58 9.32 15.72
CA GLU A 41 18.66 7.96 16.28
C GLU A 41 19.35 7.00 15.28
N LYS A 42 20.62 7.28 14.94
CA LYS A 42 21.31 6.56 13.85
C LYS A 42 21.42 5.06 14.07
N VAL A 43 21.74 4.64 15.29
CA VAL A 43 21.99 3.22 15.62
C VAL A 43 20.68 2.45 15.60
N GLU A 44 19.65 3.01 16.22
CA GLU A 44 18.30 2.48 16.29
C GLU A 44 17.70 2.35 14.89
N TYR A 45 17.89 3.37 14.05
CA TYR A 45 17.42 3.34 12.67
C TYR A 45 18.12 2.25 11.84
N GLN A 46 19.44 2.12 11.98
CA GLN A 46 20.21 1.07 11.31
C GLN A 46 19.82 -0.33 11.79
N ASN A 47 19.61 -0.50 13.10
CA ASN A 47 19.14 -1.75 13.69
C ASN A 47 17.74 -2.11 13.17
N TRP A 48 16.83 -1.14 13.12
CA TRP A 48 15.48 -1.31 12.59
C TRP A 48 15.50 -1.72 11.11
N GLN A 49 16.30 -1.06 10.26
CA GLN A 49 16.46 -1.43 8.86
C GLN A 49 16.97 -2.87 8.71
N SER A 50 18.01 -3.24 9.47
CA SER A 50 18.62 -4.56 9.41
C SER A 50 17.66 -5.67 9.86
N SER A 51 16.94 -5.43 10.97
CA SER A 51 15.93 -6.35 11.49
C SER A 51 14.75 -6.51 10.54
N SER A 52 14.27 -5.41 9.94
CA SER A 52 13.20 -5.43 8.94
C SER A 52 13.61 -6.18 7.69
N GLN A 53 14.80 -5.90 7.14
CA GLN A 53 15.35 -6.66 6.00
C GLN A 53 15.47 -8.15 6.31
N ARG A 54 15.92 -8.50 7.52
CA ARG A 54 16.03 -9.91 7.93
C ARG A 54 14.67 -10.58 8.01
N PHE A 55 13.68 -9.91 8.61
CA PHE A 55 12.30 -10.40 8.69
C PHE A 55 11.71 -10.65 7.30
N ILE A 56 11.80 -9.65 6.42
CA ILE A 56 11.30 -9.73 5.04
C ILE A 56 12.01 -10.85 4.28
N LYS A 57 13.34 -10.91 4.33
CA LYS A 57 14.09 -12.00 3.68
C LYS A 57 13.66 -13.40 4.15
N THR A 58 13.30 -13.54 5.43
CA THR A 58 12.93 -14.85 6.01
C THR A 58 11.50 -15.27 5.69
N TYR A 59 10.55 -14.34 5.69
CA TYR A 59 9.12 -14.67 5.60
C TYR A 59 8.42 -14.11 4.36
N PHE A 60 8.99 -13.05 3.79
CA PHE A 60 8.42 -12.27 2.69
C PHE A 60 9.47 -11.89 1.62
N PRO A 61 10.23 -12.86 1.06
CA PRO A 61 11.30 -12.56 0.12
C PRO A 61 10.87 -11.82 -1.16
N SER A 62 9.59 -11.79 -1.53
CA SER A 62 9.12 -11.00 -2.68
C SER A 62 9.32 -9.49 -2.48
N ASP A 63 9.14 -9.00 -1.26
CA ASP A 63 9.23 -7.57 -0.94
C ASP A 63 10.65 -7.10 -0.60
N LEU A 64 11.62 -8.02 -0.59
CA LEU A 64 12.97 -7.73 -0.09
C LEU A 64 13.70 -6.66 -0.91
N GLU A 65 13.59 -6.71 -2.23
CA GLU A 65 14.33 -5.78 -3.09
C GLU A 65 13.74 -4.37 -3.02
N ASP A 66 12.41 -4.26 -3.02
CA ASP A 66 11.71 -2.98 -2.83
C ASP A 66 12.05 -2.37 -1.46
N PHE A 67 12.11 -3.18 -0.39
CA PHE A 67 12.53 -2.67 0.90
C PHE A 67 13.98 -2.18 0.88
N LYS A 68 14.90 -2.94 0.28
CA LYS A 68 16.31 -2.56 0.18
C LYS A 68 16.53 -1.29 -0.62
N GLU A 69 15.82 -1.09 -1.72
CA GLU A 69 15.93 0.14 -2.52
C GLU A 69 15.67 1.37 -1.65
N ASN A 70 14.64 1.30 -0.82
CA ASN A 70 14.27 2.38 0.11
C ASN A 70 15.26 2.55 1.28
N THR A 71 16.15 1.59 1.54
CA THR A 71 17.23 1.78 2.53
C THR A 71 18.42 2.58 2.02
N LYS A 72 18.61 2.68 0.69
CA LYS A 72 19.81 3.29 0.09
C LYS A 72 19.97 4.77 0.40
N LYS A 73 18.86 5.48 0.61
CA LYS A 73 18.85 6.91 0.93
C LYS A 73 17.87 7.18 2.07
N LEU A 74 18.35 7.85 3.11
CA LEU A 74 17.47 8.35 4.16
C LEU A 74 16.64 9.52 3.64
N SER A 75 15.32 9.40 3.72
CA SER A 75 14.36 10.48 3.52
C SER A 75 13.04 10.11 4.20
N PRO A 76 12.17 11.08 4.51
CA PRO A 76 10.82 10.80 4.99
C PRO A 76 10.02 9.91 4.01
N ASP A 77 10.15 10.16 2.70
CA ASP A 77 9.49 9.39 1.65
C ASP A 77 9.94 7.91 1.64
N ASN A 78 11.25 7.67 1.64
CA ASN A 78 11.79 6.30 1.67
C ASN A 78 11.44 5.58 2.98
N HIS A 79 11.43 6.31 4.11
CA HIS A 79 10.95 5.77 5.38
C HIS A 79 9.48 5.34 5.29
N GLN A 80 8.62 6.18 4.73
CA GLN A 80 7.21 5.87 4.55
C GLN A 80 6.99 4.68 3.61
N LYS A 81 7.78 4.54 2.54
CA LYS A 81 7.75 3.37 1.65
C LYS A 81 8.12 2.08 2.37
N MET A 82 9.19 2.09 3.17
CA MET A 82 9.56 0.94 4.02
C MET A 82 8.43 0.59 5.01
N MET A 83 7.81 1.59 5.64
CA MET A 83 6.66 1.39 6.52
C MET A 83 5.44 0.84 5.78
N GLY A 84 5.23 1.27 4.55
CA GLY A 84 4.18 0.77 3.66
C GLY A 84 4.33 -0.72 3.40
N ILE A 85 5.54 -1.19 3.10
CA ILE A 85 5.84 -2.62 2.91
C ILE A 85 5.50 -3.43 4.16
N LEU A 86 5.98 -3.01 5.34
CA LEU A 86 5.70 -3.72 6.59
C LEU A 86 4.20 -3.79 6.91
N ARG A 87 3.45 -2.70 6.64
CA ARG A 87 1.99 -2.67 6.83
C ARG A 87 1.24 -3.50 5.77
N ALA A 88 1.72 -3.53 4.53
CA ALA A 88 1.16 -4.38 3.48
C ALA A 88 1.33 -5.86 3.84
N ILE A 89 2.50 -6.25 4.33
CA ILE A 89 2.76 -7.59 4.86
C ILE A 89 1.82 -7.93 6.02
N LYS A 90 1.51 -6.98 6.91
CA LYS A 90 0.56 -7.19 8.01
C LYS A 90 -0.87 -7.42 7.49
N LEU A 91 -1.26 -6.68 6.46
CA LEU A 91 -2.59 -6.78 5.84
C LEU A 91 -2.74 -8.05 5.00
N MET A 92 -1.69 -8.43 4.27
CA MET A 92 -1.64 -9.55 3.34
C MET A 92 -0.41 -10.41 3.67
N PRO A 93 -0.50 -11.30 4.68
CA PRO A 93 0.63 -12.05 5.21
C PRO A 93 1.01 -13.29 4.38
N GLU A 94 0.46 -13.41 3.17
CA GLU A 94 0.72 -14.48 2.22
C GLU A 94 1.68 -14.00 1.13
N GLU A 95 2.69 -14.82 0.83
CA GLU A 95 3.62 -14.55 -0.26
C GLU A 95 2.94 -14.78 -1.61
N PRO A 96 3.21 -13.92 -2.62
CA PRO A 96 2.75 -14.19 -3.98
C PRO A 96 3.33 -15.51 -4.48
N VAL A 97 2.48 -16.33 -5.10
CA VAL A 97 2.90 -17.63 -5.64
C VAL A 97 3.92 -17.40 -6.76
N LYS A 98 5.17 -17.83 -6.54
CA LYS A 98 6.18 -17.89 -7.62
C LYS A 98 5.83 -19.06 -8.53
N GLU A 99 5.32 -18.79 -9.72
CA GLU A 99 5.32 -19.80 -10.79
C GLU A 99 6.77 -20.12 -11.14
N SER A 100 7.17 -21.37 -10.93
CA SER A 100 8.52 -21.84 -11.25
C SER A 100 8.80 -21.65 -12.74
N GLU A 101 9.83 -20.87 -13.05
CA GLU A 101 10.31 -20.62 -14.41
C GLU A 101 10.49 -21.92 -15.20
N LYS A 102 9.66 -22.13 -16.22
CA LYS A 102 10.00 -22.98 -17.36
C LYS A 102 10.24 -22.07 -18.57
N SER A 103 11.53 -21.95 -18.91
CA SER A 103 12.10 -21.84 -20.27
C SER A 103 11.34 -21.00 -21.32
N SER A 104 12.01 -19.94 -21.78
CA SER A 104 11.98 -19.38 -23.15
C SER A 104 10.68 -19.50 -23.93
N GLY A 105 9.93 -18.40 -23.96
CA GLY A 105 8.90 -18.18 -24.97
C GLY A 105 8.34 -16.78 -24.78
N ASN A 106 8.50 -15.91 -25.79
CA ASN A 106 7.83 -14.62 -25.86
C ASN A 106 6.34 -14.83 -25.62
N THR A 107 5.87 -14.50 -24.41
CA THR A 107 4.48 -14.67 -24.04
C THR A 107 4.00 -13.31 -23.57
N ASN A 108 3.16 -12.68 -24.39
CA ASN A 108 2.41 -11.50 -24.02
C ASN A 108 1.72 -11.77 -22.68
N ILE A 109 2.17 -11.11 -21.62
CA ILE A 109 1.49 -11.15 -20.34
C ILE A 109 0.23 -10.30 -20.50
N THR A 110 -0.90 -10.97 -20.68
CA THR A 110 -2.21 -10.38 -20.41
C THR A 110 -2.27 -10.10 -18.91
N ILE A 111 -2.04 -8.84 -18.54
CA ILE A 111 -2.27 -8.32 -17.19
C ILE A 111 -3.80 -8.32 -16.96
N ASN A 112 -4.34 -9.45 -16.52
CA ASN A 112 -5.67 -9.50 -15.92
C ASN A 112 -5.49 -9.45 -14.40
N ASN A 113 -5.79 -8.30 -13.78
CA ASN A 113 -6.43 -8.18 -12.44
C ASN A 113 -6.07 -6.94 -11.62
N THR A 114 -5.27 -5.98 -12.12
CA THR A 114 -5.06 -4.70 -11.42
C THR A 114 -6.38 -4.00 -11.09
N GLN A 115 -7.37 -4.10 -11.99
CA GLN A 115 -8.71 -3.56 -11.81
C GLN A 115 -9.49 -4.32 -10.71
N GLN A 116 -9.40 -5.65 -10.66
CA GLN A 116 -10.09 -6.46 -9.66
C GLN A 116 -9.55 -6.21 -8.24
N ILE A 117 -8.25 -5.96 -8.11
CA ILE A 117 -7.59 -5.60 -6.85
C ILE A 117 -8.10 -4.24 -6.35
N VAL A 118 -8.15 -3.23 -7.23
CA VAL A 118 -8.69 -1.90 -6.90
C VAL A 118 -10.17 -1.97 -6.51
N LEU A 119 -10.96 -2.79 -7.19
CA LEU A 119 -12.38 -2.98 -6.90
C LEU A 119 -12.62 -3.67 -5.55
N ASN A 120 -11.79 -4.65 -5.20
CA ASN A 120 -11.85 -5.29 -3.89
C ASN A 120 -11.49 -4.29 -2.77
N LEU A 121 -10.42 -3.51 -2.95
CA LEU A 121 -10.01 -2.48 -2.00
C LEU A 121 -11.07 -1.38 -1.85
N PHE A 122 -11.71 -0.97 -2.95
CA PHE A 122 -12.87 -0.06 -2.94
C PHE A 122 -14.02 -0.64 -2.12
N THR A 123 -14.37 -1.93 -2.30
CA THR A 123 -15.46 -2.52 -1.52
C THR A 123 -15.15 -2.51 -0.03
N GLU A 124 -13.92 -2.87 0.35
CA GLU A 124 -13.52 -2.89 1.76
C GLU A 124 -13.58 -1.51 2.40
N ALA A 125 -13.17 -0.46 1.68
CA ALA A 125 -13.23 0.92 2.16
C ALA A 125 -14.67 1.44 2.39
N VAL A 126 -15.67 0.85 1.72
CA VAL A 126 -17.08 1.25 1.88
C VAL A 126 -17.87 0.34 2.81
N ARG A 127 -17.30 -0.78 3.28
CA ARG A 127 -17.99 -1.80 4.09
C ARG A 127 -18.59 -1.23 5.37
N ASP A 128 -17.85 -0.36 6.05
CA ASP A 128 -18.23 0.18 7.36
C ASP A 128 -19.15 1.41 7.25
N GLU A 129 -19.28 1.98 6.06
CA GLU A 129 -20.08 3.19 5.77
C GLU A 129 -21.49 2.87 5.25
N ILE A 130 -21.75 1.62 4.86
CA ILE A 130 -23.04 1.20 4.29
C ILE A 130 -23.59 -0.03 5.02
N SER A 131 -24.87 -0.32 4.86
CA SER A 131 -25.44 -1.53 5.44
C SER A 131 -24.83 -2.80 4.82
N GLY A 132 -24.77 -3.88 5.60
CA GLY A 132 -24.30 -5.18 5.10
C GLY A 132 -25.09 -5.71 3.89
N LYS A 133 -26.33 -5.25 3.69
CA LYS A 133 -27.15 -5.56 2.50
C LYS A 133 -26.64 -4.79 1.27
N GLU A 134 -26.42 -3.49 1.41
CA GLU A 134 -25.89 -2.63 0.35
C GLU A 134 -24.47 -3.04 -0.07
N TYR A 135 -23.64 -3.44 0.89
CA TYR A 135 -22.31 -3.98 0.63
C TYR A 135 -22.33 -5.25 -0.24
N LYS A 136 -23.22 -6.19 0.08
CA LYS A 136 -23.37 -7.43 -0.70
C LYS A 136 -23.85 -7.14 -2.13
N GLU A 137 -24.78 -6.20 -2.29
CA GLU A 137 -25.28 -5.79 -3.60
C GLU A 137 -24.18 -5.12 -4.44
N LEU A 138 -23.35 -4.26 -3.84
CA LEU A 138 -22.18 -3.65 -4.51
C LEU A 138 -21.17 -4.70 -4.95
N LYS A 139 -20.83 -5.65 -4.07
CA LYS A 139 -19.90 -6.74 -4.38
C LYS A 139 -20.40 -7.62 -5.54
N GLU A 140 -21.71 -7.84 -5.62
CA GLU A 140 -22.31 -8.60 -6.71
C GLU A 140 -22.25 -7.87 -8.05
N ILE A 141 -22.48 -6.55 -8.04
CA ILE A 141 -22.35 -5.71 -9.24
C ILE A 141 -20.91 -5.78 -9.78
N LEU A 142 -19.93 -5.72 -8.88
CA LEU A 142 -18.50 -5.69 -9.22
C LEU A 142 -17.97 -6.97 -9.87
N LYS A 143 -18.58 -8.13 -9.63
CA LYS A 143 -18.22 -9.38 -10.32
C LYS A 143 -18.34 -9.29 -11.84
N ASN A 144 -19.16 -8.37 -12.36
CA ASN A 144 -19.38 -8.20 -13.79
C ASN A 144 -18.45 -7.17 -14.42
N TYR A 145 -17.56 -6.54 -13.65
CA TYR A 145 -16.72 -5.45 -14.15
C TYR A 145 -15.82 -5.88 -15.32
N GLU A 146 -15.18 -7.04 -15.23
CA GLU A 146 -14.31 -7.57 -16.29
C GLU A 146 -15.06 -7.84 -17.61
N ARG A 147 -16.36 -8.16 -17.52
CA ARG A 147 -17.20 -8.46 -18.69
C ARG A 147 -17.87 -7.23 -19.28
N GLU A 148 -18.27 -6.29 -18.42
CA GLU A 148 -19.05 -5.11 -18.78
C GLU A 148 -18.64 -3.87 -17.96
N PRO A 149 -17.44 -3.29 -18.17
CA PRO A 149 -16.88 -2.27 -17.27
C PRO A 149 -17.71 -0.98 -17.25
N GLU A 150 -18.18 -0.51 -18.40
CA GLU A 150 -18.98 0.73 -18.50
C GLU A 150 -20.35 0.58 -17.83
N LYS A 151 -21.05 -0.53 -18.11
CA LYS A 151 -22.35 -0.83 -17.49
C LYS A 151 -22.23 -1.06 -15.99
N THR A 152 -21.15 -1.72 -15.57
CA THR A 152 -20.86 -1.98 -14.15
C THR A 152 -20.56 -0.66 -13.42
N THR A 153 -19.75 0.21 -14.01
CA THR A 153 -19.48 1.56 -13.50
C THR A 153 -20.75 2.39 -13.37
N PHE A 154 -21.64 2.35 -14.37
CA PHE A 154 -22.93 3.04 -14.32
C PHE A 154 -23.82 2.51 -13.17
N LYS A 155 -23.91 1.18 -13.01
CA LYS A 155 -24.68 0.56 -11.92
C LYS A 155 -24.14 0.92 -10.54
N ILE A 156 -22.82 1.00 -10.38
CA ILE A 156 -22.18 1.45 -9.14
C ILE A 156 -22.56 2.90 -8.85
N LYS A 157 -22.44 3.81 -9.84
CA LYS A 157 -22.82 5.22 -9.68
C LYS A 157 -24.30 5.39 -9.29
N GLU A 158 -25.20 4.65 -9.95
CA GLU A 158 -26.63 4.66 -9.62
C GLU A 158 -26.92 4.12 -8.21
N ARG A 159 -26.18 3.11 -7.76
CA ARG A 159 -26.31 2.58 -6.40
C ARG A 159 -25.81 3.55 -5.35
N LEU A 160 -24.63 4.13 -5.56
CA LEU A 160 -24.07 5.14 -4.68
C LEU A 160 -25.01 6.35 -4.56
N LYS A 161 -25.58 6.84 -5.66
CA LYS A 161 -26.60 7.92 -5.63
C LYS A 161 -27.84 7.58 -4.79
N LYS A 162 -28.28 6.32 -4.81
CA LYS A 162 -29.45 5.86 -4.04
C LYS A 162 -29.20 5.73 -2.53
N MET A 163 -27.93 5.71 -2.10
CA MET A 163 -27.54 5.61 -0.68
C MET A 163 -27.64 6.95 0.08
N GLY A 164 -27.82 8.07 -0.62
CA GLY A 164 -27.95 9.41 -0.02
C GLY A 164 -26.63 10.17 0.09
N GLY A 165 -26.72 11.51 0.22
CA GLY A 165 -25.57 12.41 0.12
C GLY A 165 -24.53 12.27 1.24
N ASP A 166 -24.96 11.98 2.47
CA ASP A 166 -24.07 11.87 3.62
C ASP A 166 -23.18 10.61 3.54
N VAL A 167 -23.76 9.48 3.13
CA VAL A 167 -23.05 8.21 2.89
C VAL A 167 -22.07 8.36 1.72
N LEU A 168 -22.47 9.06 0.66
CA LEU A 168 -21.61 9.34 -0.51
C LEU A 168 -20.38 10.17 -0.12
N THR A 169 -20.57 11.19 0.72
CA THR A 169 -19.51 12.09 1.17
C THR A 169 -18.45 11.35 1.99
N ASN A 170 -18.86 10.46 2.89
CA ASN A 170 -17.95 9.64 3.68
C ASN A 170 -17.17 8.64 2.83
N ILE A 171 -17.85 7.96 1.91
CA ILE A 171 -17.23 7.03 0.96
C ILE A 171 -16.18 7.75 0.10
N ILE A 172 -16.54 8.90 -0.49
CA ILE A 172 -15.62 9.70 -1.31
C ILE A 172 -14.43 10.16 -0.48
N THR A 173 -14.64 10.57 0.77
CA THR A 173 -13.57 10.99 1.68
C THR A 173 -12.60 9.84 1.97
N ASN A 174 -13.11 8.63 2.22
CA ASN A 174 -12.27 7.43 2.48
C ASN A 174 -11.52 6.95 1.21
N ILE A 175 -12.09 7.17 0.02
CA ILE A 175 -11.43 6.86 -1.26
C ILE A 175 -10.34 7.89 -1.58
N LEU A 176 -10.63 9.19 -1.43
CA LEU A 176 -9.67 10.26 -1.71
C LEU A 176 -8.52 10.29 -0.71
N THR A 177 -8.77 9.88 0.53
CA THR A 177 -7.73 9.76 1.56
C THR A 177 -6.90 8.47 1.42
N ASN A 178 -7.33 7.51 0.59
CA ASN A 178 -6.57 6.32 0.25
C ASN A 178 -5.99 6.40 -1.19
N PRO A 179 -4.74 6.85 -1.34
CA PRO A 179 -4.13 7.10 -2.66
C PRO A 179 -4.00 5.85 -3.54
N ASN A 180 -4.01 4.66 -2.95
CA ASN A 180 -3.97 3.39 -3.70
C ASN A 180 -5.32 3.05 -4.35
N ILE A 181 -6.44 3.54 -3.79
CA ILE A 181 -7.78 3.38 -4.38
C ILE A 181 -7.99 4.45 -5.46
N TYR A 182 -7.71 5.72 -5.14
CA TYR A 182 -7.87 6.83 -6.07
C TYR A 182 -7.02 6.65 -7.34
N GLY A 183 -5.75 6.27 -7.20
CA GLY A 183 -4.85 6.06 -8.34
C GLY A 183 -5.19 4.83 -9.20
N GLY A 184 -6.04 3.92 -8.71
CA GLY A 184 -6.50 2.76 -9.47
C GLY A 184 -7.90 2.93 -10.10
N LEU A 185 -8.68 3.91 -9.64
CA LEU A 185 -10.02 4.24 -10.15
C LEU A 185 -10.02 5.35 -11.20
N MET A 186 -8.92 6.12 -11.30
CA MET A 186 -8.64 7.11 -12.34
C MET A 186 -7.89 6.47 -13.50
#